data_AF-A0A0M0JDY1-F1
#
_entry.id   AF-A0A0M0JDY1-F1
#
_cell.length_a   1.000
_cell.length_b   1.000
_cell.length_c   1.000
_cell.angle_alpha   90.00
_cell.angle_beta   90.00
_cell.angle_gamma   90.00
#
_symmetry.space_group_name_H-M   'P 1'
#
loop_
_entity.id
_entity.type
_entity.pdbx_description
1 polymer ?
#
loop_
_entity_poly.entity_id
_entity_poly.type
_entity_poly.pdbx_seq_one_letter_code
_entity_poly.pdbx_strand_id
1 'polypeptide(L)'
;MVHEAVKRAAAMSTQSAVEDMLEKICDADADGKEGRGDEGLWMSELDVSKQGQKLVLSHIGPGNCRRECRTIAKACDQVMEKVDADELVELLREKKSAGTTAQRVCTKMANVCKKGKEPVRPEGKVRKNEIFSPRMNTKDDELEKLLAGMPAMPGMTMMKGSDLDLGDGTVDEIDQLKDEV
;
A
#
# COMPACT_ATOMS: atom_id res chain seq x y z
N MET A 1 11.55 7.34 -1.68
CA MET A 1 10.76 6.08 -1.66
C MET A 1 10.10 5.85 -0.31
N VAL A 2 10.78 6.05 0.84
CA VAL A 2 10.16 6.53 2.11
C VAL A 2 9.47 7.90 1.94
N HIS A 3 9.45 8.43 0.71
CA HIS A 3 9.03 9.79 0.41
C HIS A 3 7.53 9.93 0.44
N GLU A 4 6.80 8.93 -0.04
CA GLU A 4 5.33 9.01 -0.08
C GLU A 4 4.73 8.75 1.31
N ALA A 5 5.27 7.80 2.07
CA ALA A 5 4.84 7.59 3.45
C ALA A 5 5.16 8.81 4.35
N VAL A 6 6.37 9.39 4.23
CA VAL A 6 6.72 10.64 4.94
C VAL A 6 5.85 11.83 4.50
N LYS A 7 5.52 11.92 3.21
CA LYS A 7 4.66 12.99 2.69
C LYS A 7 3.22 12.84 3.18
N ARG A 8 2.68 11.62 3.23
CA ARG A 8 1.39 11.31 3.84
C ARG A 8 1.39 11.70 5.31
N ALA A 9 2.40 11.28 6.07
CA ALA A 9 2.58 11.65 7.46
C ALA A 9 2.59 13.17 7.69
N ALA A 10 3.34 13.91 6.88
CA ALA A 10 3.47 15.36 6.99
C ALA A 10 2.19 16.14 6.63
N ALA A 11 1.23 15.48 5.96
CA ALA A 11 -0.09 16.03 5.64
C ALA A 11 -1.14 15.81 6.74
N MET A 12 -0.85 14.97 7.75
CA MET A 12 -1.77 14.69 8.84
C MET A 12 -1.77 15.82 9.87
N SER A 13 -2.97 16.21 10.34
CA SER A 13 -3.19 17.40 11.17
C SER A 13 -3.12 17.15 12.68
N THR A 14 -3.18 15.89 13.12
CA THR A 14 -3.14 15.52 14.55
C THR A 14 -2.01 14.54 14.83
N GLN A 15 -1.55 14.54 16.09
CA GLN A 15 -0.58 13.57 16.60
C GLN A 15 -1.06 12.13 16.41
N SER A 16 -2.31 11.88 16.84
CA SER A 16 -2.93 10.56 16.81
C SER A 16 -2.95 9.98 15.39
N ALA A 17 -3.22 10.82 14.39
CA ALA A 17 -3.25 10.39 13.01
C ALA A 17 -1.86 9.93 12.52
N VAL A 18 -0.79 10.61 12.93
CA VAL A 18 0.58 10.19 12.59
C VAL A 18 0.92 8.87 13.30
N GLU A 19 0.57 8.73 14.57
CA GLU A 19 0.78 7.49 15.35
C GLU A 19 0.05 6.30 14.71
N ASP A 20 -1.23 6.44 14.37
CA ASP A 20 -2.03 5.41 13.70
C ASP A 20 -1.40 4.96 12.38
N MET A 21 -0.81 5.89 11.63
CA MET A 21 -0.12 5.60 10.39
C MET A 21 1.22 4.89 10.64
N LEU A 22 1.98 5.31 11.66
CA LEU A 22 3.25 4.68 12.03
C LEU A 22 3.07 3.23 12.49
N GLU A 23 1.94 2.87 13.09
CA GLU A 23 1.63 1.48 13.47
C GLU A 23 1.45 0.56 12.25
N LYS A 24 0.96 1.09 11.13
CA LYS A 24 0.60 0.31 9.93
C LYS A 24 1.58 0.46 8.77
N ILE A 25 2.51 1.40 8.84
CA ILE A 25 3.45 1.72 7.76
C ILE A 25 4.32 0.52 7.33
N CYS A 26 4.55 -0.44 8.23
CA CYS A 26 5.35 -1.64 7.97
C CYS A 26 4.49 -2.90 7.72
N ASP A 27 3.16 -2.78 7.62
CA ASP A 27 2.28 -3.93 7.40
C ASP A 27 2.37 -4.46 5.96
N ALA A 28 2.97 -5.64 5.80
CA ALA A 28 3.13 -6.31 4.51
C ALA A 28 1.80 -6.86 3.94
N ASP A 29 0.80 -7.04 4.79
CA ASP A 29 -0.51 -7.62 4.45
C ASP A 29 -1.59 -6.54 4.23
N ALA A 30 -1.19 -5.26 4.29
CA ALA A 30 -2.01 -4.11 3.91
C ALA A 30 -2.56 -4.29 2.49
N ASP A 31 -3.86 -4.04 2.33
CA ASP A 31 -4.54 -4.18 1.04
C ASP A 31 -5.62 -3.13 0.78
N GLY A 32 -5.69 -2.07 1.59
CA GLY A 32 -6.65 -0.99 1.47
C GLY A 32 -8.05 -1.31 2.00
N LYS A 33 -8.30 -2.56 2.44
CA LYS A 33 -9.61 -2.98 2.95
C LYS A 33 -9.82 -2.56 4.40
N GLU A 34 -11.09 -2.48 4.78
CA GLU A 34 -11.51 -2.20 6.14
C GLU A 34 -10.79 -3.13 7.13
N GLY A 35 -10.16 -2.54 8.15
CA GLY A 35 -9.41 -3.26 9.18
C GLY A 35 -7.96 -3.62 8.83
N ARG A 36 -7.50 -3.46 7.57
CA ARG A 36 -6.09 -3.69 7.17
C ARG A 36 -5.34 -2.45 6.70
N GLY A 37 -6.05 -1.39 6.35
CA GLY A 37 -5.42 -0.11 6.01
C GLY A 37 -4.65 -0.14 4.68
N ASP A 38 -4.11 1.01 4.29
CA ASP A 38 -3.41 1.23 3.02
C ASP A 38 -1.95 1.69 3.24
N GLU A 39 -1.55 1.91 4.48
CA GLU A 39 -0.32 2.58 4.88
C GLU A 39 0.93 1.75 4.55
N GLY A 40 0.81 0.42 4.51
CA GLY A 40 1.89 -0.51 4.16
C GLY A 40 1.99 -0.84 2.67
N LEU A 41 1.03 -0.41 1.83
CA LEU A 41 0.97 -0.78 0.40
C LEU A 41 2.21 -0.36 -0.39
N TRP A 42 2.90 0.71 0.03
CA TRP A 42 4.10 1.23 -0.64
C TRP A 42 5.21 0.20 -0.78
N MET A 43 5.28 -0.80 0.11
CA MET A 43 6.31 -1.84 0.06
C MET A 43 6.11 -2.78 -1.14
N SER A 44 4.85 -2.97 -1.54
CA SER A 44 4.51 -3.80 -2.70
C SER A 44 4.85 -3.14 -4.03
N GLU A 45 5.17 -1.85 -4.02
CA GLU A 45 5.59 -1.09 -5.21
C GLU A 45 7.11 -1.13 -5.45
N LEU A 46 7.85 -1.80 -4.56
CA LEU A 46 9.29 -1.81 -4.52
C LEU A 46 9.87 -3.20 -4.80
N ASP A 47 11.00 -3.21 -5.48
CA ASP A 47 11.80 -4.38 -5.82
C ASP A 47 13.20 -4.28 -5.24
N VAL A 48 13.72 -5.38 -4.68
CA VAL A 48 15.08 -5.45 -4.15
C VAL A 48 15.89 -6.38 -5.06
N SER A 49 16.44 -5.81 -6.13
CA SER A 49 17.21 -6.57 -7.11
C SER A 49 18.71 -6.55 -6.82
N LYS A 50 19.38 -7.65 -7.20
CA LYS A 50 20.84 -7.74 -7.24
C LYS A 50 21.38 -7.06 -8.51
N GLN A 51 22.29 -6.11 -8.35
CA GLN A 51 23.14 -5.59 -9.44
C GLN A 51 24.61 -5.76 -9.05
N GLY A 52 25.28 -6.76 -9.63
CA GLY A 52 26.65 -7.12 -9.24
C GLY A 52 26.73 -7.55 -7.77
N GLN A 53 27.52 -6.85 -6.96
CA GLN A 53 27.65 -7.10 -5.51
C GLN A 53 26.71 -6.24 -4.65
N LYS A 54 25.94 -5.34 -5.27
CA LYS A 54 25.10 -4.36 -4.60
C LYS A 54 23.64 -4.81 -4.59
N LEU A 55 22.90 -4.34 -3.59
CA LEU A 55 21.45 -4.38 -3.58
C LEU A 55 20.93 -3.04 -4.10
N VAL A 56 19.99 -3.11 -5.05
CA VAL A 56 19.33 -1.93 -5.63
C VAL A 56 17.85 -2.01 -5.31
N LEU A 57 17.32 -0.90 -4.82
CA LEU A 57 15.89 -0.72 -4.59
C LEU A 57 15.30 0.03 -5.79
N SER A 58 14.31 -0.56 -6.45
CA SER A 58 13.64 0.02 -7.61
C SER A 58 12.15 0.15 -7.35
N HIS A 59 11.54 1.23 -7.86
CA HIS A 59 10.09 1.35 -7.91
C HIS A 59 9.60 0.70 -9.20
N ILE A 60 8.73 -0.29 -9.07
CA ILE A 60 8.28 -1.12 -10.20
C ILE A 60 6.76 -1.12 -10.37
N GLY A 61 6.06 -0.32 -9.55
CA GLY A 61 4.61 -0.23 -9.52
C GLY A 61 3.94 -1.33 -8.69
N PRO A 62 2.60 -1.26 -8.51
CA PRO A 62 1.88 -2.12 -7.56
C PRO A 62 1.99 -3.61 -7.87
N GLY A 63 2.43 -4.39 -6.89
CA GLY A 63 2.62 -5.83 -6.99
C GLY A 63 1.88 -6.62 -5.93
N ASN A 64 1.88 -7.95 -6.10
CA ASN A 64 1.58 -8.87 -5.02
C ASN A 64 2.77 -8.87 -4.04
N CYS A 65 2.51 -8.61 -2.75
CA CYS A 65 3.55 -8.65 -1.73
C CYS A 65 4.05 -10.09 -1.54
N ARG A 66 5.28 -10.34 -1.99
CA ARG A 66 5.95 -11.64 -1.83
C ARG A 66 7.24 -11.47 -1.03
N ARG A 67 8.30 -12.21 -1.36
CA ARG A 67 9.49 -12.32 -0.51
C ARG A 67 10.23 -10.98 -0.39
N GLU A 68 10.29 -10.19 -1.45
CA GLU A 68 11.05 -8.93 -1.44
C GLU A 68 10.31 -7.84 -0.68
N CYS A 69 9.02 -7.66 -0.93
CA CYS A 69 8.15 -6.80 -0.12
C CYS A 69 8.20 -7.19 1.38
N ARG A 70 8.09 -8.47 1.73
CA ARG A 70 8.25 -8.92 3.14
C ARG A 70 9.65 -8.68 3.71
N THR A 71 10.67 -8.63 2.86
CA THR A 71 12.03 -8.25 3.29
C THR A 71 12.09 -6.75 3.61
N ILE A 72 11.41 -5.92 2.83
CA ILE A 72 11.27 -4.49 3.09
C ILE A 72 10.46 -4.26 4.37
N ALA A 73 9.34 -4.95 4.57
CA ALA A 73 8.54 -4.89 5.80
C ALA A 73 9.37 -5.20 7.05
N LYS A 74 10.10 -6.31 7.02
CA LYS A 74 11.01 -6.66 8.12
C LYS A 74 12.09 -5.60 8.36
N ALA A 75 12.61 -4.97 7.31
CA ALA A 75 13.59 -3.89 7.46
C ALA A 75 12.95 -2.61 8.03
N CYS A 76 11.69 -2.34 7.66
CA CYS A 76 10.87 -1.27 8.21
C CYS A 76 10.67 -1.48 9.71
N ASP A 77 10.18 -2.65 10.13
CA ASP A 77 9.98 -3.01 11.55
C ASP A 77 11.26 -2.81 12.35
N GLN A 78 12.39 -3.30 11.85
CA GLN A 78 13.69 -3.18 12.53
C GLN A 78 14.19 -1.73 12.68
N VAL A 79 13.75 -0.83 11.80
CA VAL A 79 14.02 0.61 11.94
C VAL A 79 13.06 1.19 12.96
N MET A 80 11.76 0.91 12.84
CA MET A 80 10.71 1.43 13.71
C MET A 80 10.89 1.01 15.18
N GLU A 81 11.28 -0.24 15.44
CA GLU A 81 11.59 -0.75 16.80
C GLU A 81 12.70 0.04 17.52
N LYS A 82 13.58 0.72 16.78
CA LYS A 82 14.70 1.49 17.33
C LYS A 82 14.43 2.97 17.44
N VAL A 83 13.34 3.43 16.82
CA VAL A 83 13.02 4.84 16.70
C VAL A 83 12.01 5.18 17.78
N ASP A 84 12.29 6.23 18.54
CA ASP A 84 11.32 6.81 19.47
C ASP A 84 10.16 7.43 18.65
N ALA A 85 8.94 6.99 18.93
CA ALA A 85 7.75 7.39 18.19
C ALA A 85 7.46 8.89 18.32
N ASP A 86 7.65 9.46 19.51
CA ASP A 86 7.46 10.89 19.77
C ASP A 86 8.50 11.72 19.01
N GLU A 87 9.78 11.30 19.04
CA GLU A 87 10.84 11.96 18.27
C GLU A 87 10.56 11.89 16.76
N LEU A 88 10.04 10.75 16.27
CA LEU A 88 9.68 10.59 14.87
C LEU A 88 8.51 11.49 14.47
N VAL A 89 7.47 11.59 15.29
CA VAL A 89 6.33 12.48 15.07
C VAL A 89 6.81 13.93 14.98
N GLU A 90 7.65 14.38 15.92
CA GLU A 90 8.22 15.73 15.89
C GLU A 90 9.06 15.97 14.63
N LEU A 91 9.90 15.01 14.24
CA LEU A 91 10.68 15.09 13.01
C LEU A 91 9.77 15.23 11.76
N LEU A 92 8.66 14.50 11.71
CA LEU A 92 7.71 14.58 10.60
C LEU A 92 7.00 15.94 10.56
N ARG A 93 6.73 16.54 11.72
CA ARG A 93 6.17 17.90 11.85
C ARG A 93 7.12 19.01 11.40
N GLU A 94 8.44 18.79 11.44
CA GLU A 94 9.42 19.72 10.88
C GLU A 94 9.27 19.91 9.35
N LYS A 95 8.47 19.06 8.67
CA LYS A 95 8.17 19.14 7.21
C LYS A 95 9.42 19.23 6.33
N LYS A 96 10.51 18.58 6.76
CA LYS A 96 11.73 18.45 5.96
C LYS A 96 11.47 17.54 4.75
N SER A 97 12.35 17.64 3.75
CA SER A 97 12.29 16.74 2.59
C SER A 97 12.43 15.28 3.04
N ALA A 98 11.74 14.35 2.40
CA ALA A 98 11.76 12.98 2.88
C ALA A 98 13.13 12.32 2.80
N GLY A 99 14.02 12.79 1.91
CA GLY A 99 15.42 12.38 1.90
C GLY A 99 16.15 12.76 3.19
N THR A 100 15.90 13.97 3.69
CA THR A 100 16.45 14.46 4.96
C THR A 100 15.87 13.69 6.15
N THR A 101 14.56 13.49 6.15
CA THR A 101 13.86 12.69 7.18
C THR A 101 14.41 11.26 7.21
N ALA A 102 14.44 10.58 6.06
CA ALA A 102 14.97 9.22 5.95
C ALA A 102 16.44 9.12 6.40
N GLN A 103 17.27 10.11 6.05
CA GLN A 103 18.66 10.13 6.50
C GLN A 103 18.77 10.28 8.02
N ARG A 104 17.99 11.18 8.64
CA ARG A 104 17.99 11.37 10.10
C ARG A 104 17.48 10.13 10.81
N VAL A 105 16.36 9.55 10.36
CA VAL A 105 15.83 8.29 10.89
C VAL A 105 16.89 7.19 10.80
N CYS A 106 17.46 6.95 9.62
CA CYS A 106 18.36 5.82 9.44
C CYS A 106 19.72 5.95 10.13
N THR A 107 20.28 7.18 10.19
CA THR A 107 21.66 7.41 10.70
C THR A 107 21.71 7.89 12.15
N LYS A 108 20.69 8.60 12.64
CA LYS A 108 20.68 9.20 13.98
C LYS A 108 19.75 8.46 14.93
N MET A 109 18.53 8.17 14.50
CA MET A 109 17.52 7.56 15.37
C MET A 109 17.72 6.04 15.44
N ALA A 110 17.66 5.34 14.30
CA ALA A 110 17.82 3.89 14.24
C ALA A 110 19.28 3.40 14.22
N ASN A 111 20.22 4.27 13.85
CA ASN A 111 21.66 3.97 13.72
C ASN A 111 21.96 2.69 12.90
N VAL A 112 21.24 2.47 11.80
CA VAL A 112 21.43 1.31 10.91
C VAL A 112 22.14 1.67 9.60
N CYS A 113 22.06 2.93 9.16
CA CYS A 113 22.80 3.41 7.99
C CYS A 113 24.20 3.93 8.40
N LYS A 114 25.24 3.42 7.74
CA LYS A 114 26.60 4.00 7.84
C LYS A 114 26.81 4.99 6.71
N LYS A 115 27.19 6.23 7.04
CA LYS A 115 27.47 7.28 6.06
C LYS A 115 28.53 6.80 5.05
N GLY A 116 28.21 6.90 3.76
CA GLY A 116 29.11 6.52 2.66
C GLY A 116 29.29 5.02 2.43
N LYS A 117 28.50 4.15 3.08
CA LYS A 117 28.51 2.71 2.79
C LYS A 117 27.28 2.30 2.01
N GLU A 118 27.50 1.64 0.87
CA GLU A 118 26.42 1.03 0.10
C GLU A 118 25.96 -0.30 0.73
N PRO A 119 24.67 -0.66 0.60
CA PRO A 119 24.19 -1.96 1.02
C PRO A 119 24.82 -3.08 0.18
N VAL A 120 25.61 -3.92 0.84
CA VAL A 120 26.20 -5.12 0.24
C VAL A 120 25.38 -6.35 0.59
N ARG A 121 25.38 -7.32 -0.33
CA ARG A 121 24.74 -8.61 -0.09
C ARG A 121 25.48 -9.39 1.01
N PRO A 122 24.77 -10.02 1.97
CA PRO A 122 25.40 -10.96 2.89
C PRO A 122 26.06 -12.13 2.14
N GLU A 123 27.30 -12.44 2.48
CA GLU A 123 28.06 -13.55 1.91
C GLU A 123 27.34 -14.91 2.16
N GLY A 124 27.48 -15.85 1.22
CA GLY A 124 26.95 -17.22 1.37
C GLY A 124 25.44 -17.40 1.12
N LYS A 125 24.65 -16.33 0.96
CA LYS A 125 23.21 -16.43 0.64
C LYS A 125 22.92 -16.07 -0.81
N VAL A 126 22.99 -17.05 -1.73
CA VAL A 126 22.55 -16.87 -3.13
C VAL A 126 21.03 -17.12 -3.22
N ARG A 127 20.27 -16.03 -3.18
CA ARG A 127 18.85 -15.94 -3.54
C ARG A 127 18.73 -15.35 -4.94
N LYS A 128 17.97 -16.03 -5.80
CA LYS A 128 17.50 -15.52 -7.10
C LYS A 128 16.59 -14.32 -6.88
N ASN A 129 16.64 -13.31 -7.75
CA ASN A 129 15.68 -12.20 -7.74
C ASN A 129 14.26 -12.76 -7.89
N GLU A 130 13.31 -12.19 -7.18
CA GLU A 130 11.90 -12.50 -7.33
C GLU A 130 11.43 -12.00 -8.71
N ILE A 131 10.57 -12.78 -9.37
CA ILE A 131 9.93 -12.29 -10.59
C ILE A 131 8.83 -11.34 -10.13
N PHE A 132 8.71 -10.16 -10.71
CA PHE A 132 7.60 -9.27 -10.37
C PHE A 132 6.26 -9.91 -10.74
N SER A 133 5.29 -9.82 -9.82
CA SER A 133 3.89 -10.18 -10.08
C SER A 133 3.06 -8.92 -9.91
N PRO A 134 2.66 -8.25 -11.00
CA PRO A 134 1.76 -7.12 -10.92
C PRO A 134 0.51 -7.51 -10.14
N ARG A 135 0.02 -6.61 -9.30
CA ARG A 135 -1.35 -6.72 -8.80
C ARG A 135 -2.23 -6.24 -9.95
N MET A 136 -3.07 -7.12 -10.48
CA MET A 136 -4.11 -6.67 -11.40
C MET A 136 -5.02 -5.77 -10.58
N ASN A 137 -5.21 -4.50 -10.98
CA ASN A 137 -6.32 -3.71 -10.48
C ASN A 137 -7.56 -4.54 -10.80
N THR A 138 -8.22 -5.13 -9.80
CA THR A 138 -9.59 -5.56 -10.04
C THR A 138 -10.36 -4.27 -10.32
N LYS A 139 -11.41 -4.34 -11.15
CA LYS A 139 -12.31 -3.19 -11.34
C LYS A 139 -12.83 -2.65 -9.99
N ASP A 140 -12.82 -3.51 -8.97
CA ASP A 140 -13.15 -3.19 -7.59
C ASP A 140 -12.12 -2.26 -6.91
N ASP A 141 -10.82 -2.38 -7.19
CA ASP A 141 -9.78 -1.52 -6.59
C ASP A 141 -9.84 -0.06 -7.10
N GLU A 142 -10.18 0.12 -8.38
CA GLU A 142 -10.40 1.45 -8.98
C GLU A 142 -11.74 2.03 -8.55
N LEU A 143 -12.78 1.20 -8.47
CA LEU A 143 -14.09 1.59 -7.98
C LEU A 143 -14.04 1.96 -6.49
N GLU A 144 -13.32 1.22 -5.64
CA GLU A 144 -13.14 1.54 -4.22
C GLU A 144 -12.35 2.83 -4.02
N LYS A 145 -11.28 3.07 -4.79
CA LYS A 145 -10.55 4.35 -4.76
C LYS A 145 -11.42 5.52 -5.25
N LEU A 146 -12.28 5.30 -6.24
CA LEU A 146 -13.23 6.30 -6.72
C LEU A 146 -14.31 6.59 -5.67
N LEU A 147 -14.85 5.56 -5.02
CA LEU A 147 -15.86 5.66 -3.98
C LEU A 147 -15.32 6.28 -2.69
N ALA A 148 -14.09 5.94 -2.29
CA ALA A 148 -13.41 6.54 -1.13
C ALA A 148 -13.06 8.03 -1.34
N GLY A 149 -12.93 8.47 -2.60
CA GLY A 149 -12.71 9.86 -2.98
C GLY A 149 -13.99 10.69 -3.17
N MET A 150 -15.17 10.09 -3.17
CA MET A 150 -16.44 10.80 -3.31
C MET A 150 -16.94 11.28 -1.93
N PRO A 151 -17.10 12.61 -1.71
CA PRO A 151 -17.76 13.09 -0.51
C PRO A 151 -19.19 12.55 -0.47
N ALA A 152 -19.65 12.10 0.71
CA ALA A 152 -21.00 11.59 0.91
C ALA A 152 -22.02 12.63 0.41
N MET A 153 -22.57 12.39 -0.78
CA MET A 153 -23.59 13.25 -1.39
C MET A 153 -24.90 13.06 -0.61
N PRO A 154 -25.44 14.11 0.04
CA PRO A 154 -26.71 14.00 0.74
C PRO A 154 -27.82 13.73 -0.28
N GLY A 155 -28.44 12.54 -0.22
CA GLY A 155 -29.64 12.23 -1.01
C GLY A 155 -29.68 10.87 -1.72
N MET A 156 -28.60 10.08 -1.73
CA MET A 156 -28.69 8.69 -2.20
C MET A 156 -28.98 7.74 -1.03
N THR A 157 -30.25 7.39 -0.86
CA THR A 157 -30.65 6.21 -0.09
C THR A 157 -30.18 4.97 -0.84
N MET A 158 -29.21 4.26 -0.25
CA MET A 158 -28.85 2.90 -0.65
C MET A 158 -30.08 2.01 -0.45
N MET A 159 -30.72 1.60 -1.54
CA MET A 159 -31.79 0.61 -1.50
C MET A 159 -31.19 -0.69 -0.98
N LYS A 160 -31.61 -1.12 0.21
CA LYS A 160 -31.30 -2.45 0.75
C LYS A 160 -31.88 -3.49 -0.21
N GLY A 161 -31.12 -4.54 -0.51
CA GLY A 161 -31.47 -5.61 -1.47
C GLY A 161 -32.67 -6.48 -1.10
N SER A 162 -33.66 -5.96 -0.36
CA SER A 162 -34.91 -6.63 -0.03
C SER A 162 -36.08 -6.25 -0.94
N ASP A 163 -35.92 -5.29 -1.86
CA ASP A 163 -37.03 -4.77 -2.70
C ASP A 163 -36.89 -5.11 -4.20
N LEU A 164 -36.07 -6.10 -4.56
CA LEU A 164 -36.03 -6.66 -5.92
C LEU A 164 -37.06 -7.79 -6.04
N ASP A 165 -38.32 -7.42 -6.17
CA ASP A 165 -39.41 -8.33 -6.52
C ASP A 165 -39.37 -8.61 -8.04
N LEU A 166 -38.62 -9.64 -8.43
CA LEU A 166 -38.65 -10.18 -9.79
C LEU A 166 -39.93 -11.01 -9.93
N GLY A 167 -41.00 -10.31 -10.32
CA GLY A 167 -42.34 -10.86 -10.49
C GLY A 167 -42.37 -12.17 -11.29
N ASP A 168 -42.98 -13.16 -10.64
CA ASP A 168 -43.50 -14.41 -11.18
C ASP A 168 -44.38 -14.15 -12.42
N GLY A 169 -43.97 -14.72 -13.55
CA GLY A 169 -44.72 -14.72 -14.80
C GLY A 169 -44.68 -16.12 -15.41
N THR A 170 -45.64 -16.93 -15.01
CA THR A 170 -45.97 -18.25 -15.57
C THR A 170 -46.09 -18.23 -17.09
N VAL A 171 -45.61 -19.31 -17.71
CA VAL A 171 -45.84 -19.70 -19.10
C VAL A 171 -47.33 -19.62 -19.49
N ASP A 172 -47.63 -19.13 -20.69
CA ASP A 172 -48.67 -19.70 -21.54
C ASP A 172 -48.47 -19.31 -23.01
N GLU A 173 -48.94 -20.23 -23.83
CA GLU A 173 -48.69 -20.53 -25.23
C GLU A 173 -49.56 -19.67 -26.18
N ILE A 174 -49.16 -19.58 -27.47
CA ILE A 174 -49.98 -19.70 -28.70
C ILE A 174 -49.71 -18.65 -29.82
N ASP A 175 -49.44 -19.24 -31.00
CA ASP A 175 -49.62 -18.85 -32.41
C ASP A 175 -48.91 -17.63 -33.01
N GLN A 176 -47.92 -17.87 -33.88
CA GLN A 176 -48.01 -18.19 -35.32
C GLN A 176 -48.27 -16.97 -36.20
N LEU A 177 -47.36 -16.77 -37.16
CA LEU A 177 -47.55 -16.43 -38.59
C LEU A 177 -46.14 -16.05 -39.10
N LYS A 178 -45.39 -17.00 -39.67
CA LYS A 178 -45.33 -17.35 -41.10
C LYS A 178 -44.71 -16.27 -41.98
N ASP A 179 -43.64 -16.70 -42.65
CA ASP A 179 -43.19 -16.33 -44.00
C ASP A 179 -42.66 -14.88 -44.16
N GLU A 180 -41.51 -14.59 -44.76
CA GLU A 180 -40.87 -15.18 -45.93
C GLU A 180 -39.41 -14.67 -46.03
N VAL A 181 -38.52 -15.56 -46.52
CA VAL A 181 -37.26 -15.36 -47.29
C VAL A 181 -36.38 -14.13 -47.04
#